data_AF-A0A959EV63-F1
#
_entry.id   AF-A0A959EV63-F1
#
_cell.length_a   1.000
_cell.length_b   1.000
_cell.length_c   1.000
_cell.angle_alpha   90.00
_cell.angle_beta   90.00
_cell.angle_gamma   90.00
#
_symmetry.space_group_name_H-M   'P 1'
#
loop_
_entity.id
_entity.type
_entity.pdbx_description
1 polymer ?
#
loop_
_entity_poly.entity_id
_entity_poly.type
_entity_poly.pdbx_seq_one_letter_code
_entity_poly.pdbx_strand_id
1 'polypeptide(L)'
;LAWIPYWFSTALRKTATGRTEWGVQGAVFLAWMLFFPNAPYLITDLLHLRARTDAPYWYDLMLLLSFAMAGLILGLLSLREIHRWLRRWLPPPLEWPAIALLLAAGSYGIFIGRFLRFNSWDLLIDPLDIGRGLLHPLLAPGRYESTLGLFPVLTVFLGLIYFLFHLLLEKE
;
A
#
# COMPACT_ATOMS: atom_id res chain seq x y z
N LEU A 1 9.86 5.68 4.87
CA LEU A 1 9.59 4.55 3.94
C LEU A 1 8.53 4.86 2.88
N ALA A 2 7.56 5.76 3.12
CA ALA A 2 6.45 6.02 2.21
C ALA A 2 6.81 6.46 0.77
N TRP A 3 8.03 6.95 0.52
CA TRP A 3 8.50 7.31 -0.83
C TRP A 3 9.09 6.13 -1.63
N ILE A 4 9.41 5.01 -0.96
CA ILE A 4 10.05 3.83 -1.57
C ILE A 4 9.16 3.17 -2.64
N PRO A 5 7.83 3.02 -2.47
CA PRO A 5 6.97 2.48 -3.51
C PRO A 5 7.03 3.32 -4.79
N TYR A 6 7.07 4.65 -4.69
CA TYR A 6 7.21 5.51 -5.85
C TYR A 6 8.55 5.31 -6.58
N TRP A 7 9.63 5.10 -5.83
CA TRP A 7 10.92 4.79 -6.44
C TRP A 7 10.90 3.46 -7.21
N PHE A 8 10.34 2.38 -6.63
CA PHE A 8 10.20 1.11 -7.34
C PHE A 8 9.27 1.20 -8.55
N SER A 9 8.17 1.93 -8.46
CA SER A 9 7.23 2.05 -9.58
C SER A 9 7.83 2.87 -10.74
N THR A 10 8.64 3.88 -10.45
CA THR A 10 9.38 4.62 -11.48
C THR A 10 10.53 3.81 -12.08
N ALA A 11 11.20 2.95 -11.29
CA ALA A 11 12.15 1.98 -11.80
C ALA A 11 11.46 0.99 -12.75
N LEU A 12 10.29 0.45 -12.37
CA LEU A 12 9.50 -0.45 -13.20
C LEU A 12 9.11 0.19 -14.54
N ARG A 13 8.66 1.46 -14.51
CA ARG A 13 8.36 2.22 -15.73
C ARG A 13 9.57 2.28 -16.66
N LYS A 14 10.76 2.61 -16.13
CA LYS A 14 12.01 2.71 -16.93
C LYS A 14 12.45 1.35 -17.48
N THR A 15 12.37 0.29 -16.68
CA THR A 15 12.74 -1.05 -17.13
C THR A 15 11.80 -1.58 -18.19
N ALA A 16 10.51 -1.27 -18.08
CA ALA A 16 9.49 -1.72 -19.01
C ALA A 16 9.55 -0.99 -20.36
N THR A 17 10.18 0.19 -20.45
CA THR A 17 10.46 0.86 -21.73
C THR A 17 11.76 0.39 -22.41
N GLY A 18 12.60 -0.38 -21.70
CA GLY A 18 13.84 -0.94 -22.23
C GLY A 18 13.70 -2.41 -22.64
N ARG A 19 14.83 -3.05 -23.01
CA ARG A 19 14.92 -4.49 -23.33
C ARG A 19 15.04 -5.39 -22.08
N THR A 20 14.61 -4.89 -20.92
CA THR A 20 14.80 -5.57 -19.64
C THR A 20 13.96 -6.83 -19.57
N GLU A 21 14.57 -7.95 -19.17
CA GLU A 21 13.90 -9.24 -19.03
C GLU A 21 12.70 -9.18 -18.07
N TRP A 22 11.67 -9.96 -18.38
CA TRP A 22 10.42 -10.04 -17.61
C TRP A 22 10.66 -10.44 -16.13
N GLY A 23 11.69 -11.25 -15.85
CA GLY A 23 12.06 -11.65 -14.50
C GLY A 23 12.48 -10.46 -13.62
N VAL A 24 13.22 -9.51 -14.17
CA VAL A 24 13.63 -8.29 -13.46
C VAL A 24 12.42 -7.40 -13.18
N GLN A 25 11.50 -7.27 -14.13
CA GLN A 25 10.27 -6.50 -13.95
C GLN A 25 9.39 -7.12 -12.84
N GLY A 26 9.29 -8.46 -12.83
CA GLY A 26 8.59 -9.20 -11.76
C GLY A 26 9.21 -8.97 -10.39
N ALA A 27 10.54 -9.03 -10.27
CA ALA A 27 11.23 -8.78 -9.00
C ALA A 27 11.00 -7.35 -8.47
N VAL A 28 11.06 -6.34 -9.35
CA VAL A 28 10.78 -4.94 -8.99
C VAL A 28 9.33 -4.76 -8.57
N PHE A 29 8.38 -5.43 -9.23
CA PHE A 29 6.97 -5.42 -8.86
C PHE A 29 6.73 -6.06 -7.48
N LEU A 30 7.37 -7.19 -7.18
CA LEU A 30 7.27 -7.84 -5.87
C LEU A 30 7.84 -6.94 -4.76
N ALA A 31 8.98 -6.30 -5.02
CA ALA A 31 9.54 -5.31 -4.10
C ALA A 31 8.58 -4.12 -3.91
N TRP A 32 7.98 -3.61 -4.98
CA TRP A 32 6.95 -2.58 -4.90
C TRP A 32 5.79 -3.01 -4.00
N MET A 33 5.25 -4.21 -4.18
CA MET A 33 4.13 -4.73 -3.39
C MET A 33 4.48 -4.80 -1.90
N LEU A 34 5.70 -5.24 -1.56
CA LEU A 34 6.17 -5.36 -0.18
C LEU A 34 6.25 -4.00 0.53
N PHE A 35 6.58 -2.94 -0.21
CA PHE A 35 6.70 -1.60 0.35
C PHE A 35 5.43 -0.75 0.18
N PHE A 36 4.53 -1.10 -0.74
CA PHE A 36 3.30 -0.36 -1.02
C PHE A 36 2.47 -0.05 0.23
N PRO A 37 2.26 -0.98 1.19
CA PRO A 37 1.55 -0.72 2.44
C PRO A 37 2.06 0.53 3.19
N ASN A 38 3.37 0.82 3.15
CA ASN A 38 3.97 1.90 3.94
C ASN A 38 3.49 3.31 3.54
N ALA A 39 3.00 3.50 2.31
CA ALA A 39 2.50 4.80 1.87
C ALA A 39 1.13 5.13 2.50
N PRO A 40 0.08 4.31 2.32
CA PRO A 40 -1.19 4.53 3.02
C PRO A 40 -1.15 4.25 4.53
N TYR A 41 -0.14 3.53 5.04
CA TYR A 41 0.04 3.28 6.47
C TYR A 41 0.03 4.56 7.32
N LEU A 42 0.60 5.66 6.81
CA LEU A 42 0.68 6.95 7.51
C LEU A 42 -0.70 7.51 7.87
N ILE A 43 -1.75 7.19 7.12
CA ILE A 43 -3.13 7.62 7.43
C ILE A 43 -3.61 6.97 8.74
N THR A 44 -3.20 5.72 8.98
CA THR A 44 -3.58 4.99 10.20
C THR A 44 -2.82 5.47 11.44
N ASP A 45 -1.74 6.25 11.30
CA ASP A 45 -1.06 6.86 12.45
C ASP A 45 -1.92 7.95 13.09
N LEU A 46 -2.83 8.58 12.33
CA LEU A 46 -3.77 9.57 12.84
C LEU A 46 -4.70 8.98 13.91
N LEU A 47 -5.00 7.67 13.83
CA LEU A 47 -5.82 6.96 14.83
C LEU A 47 -5.14 6.84 16.20
N HIS A 48 -3.81 7.04 16.24
CA HIS A 48 -3.00 6.91 17.45
C HIS A 48 -2.53 8.28 17.98
N LEU A 49 -3.01 9.37 17.38
CA LEU A 49 -2.69 10.72 17.83
C LEU A 49 -3.23 10.92 19.26
N ARG A 50 -2.36 11.34 20.17
CA ARG A 50 -2.70 11.59 21.58
C ARG A 50 -2.13 12.94 21.98
N ALA A 51 -2.90 13.70 22.76
CA ALA A 51 -2.42 14.94 23.34
C ALA A 51 -1.22 14.65 24.25
N ARG A 52 -0.13 15.38 24.05
CA ARG A 52 1.07 15.37 24.90
C ARG A 52 1.22 16.76 25.52
N THR A 53 1.90 16.84 26.66
CA THR A 53 2.14 18.11 27.35
C THR A 53 3.19 18.99 26.66
N ASP A 54 4.02 18.38 25.81
CA ASP A 54 5.23 19.02 25.27
C ASP A 54 4.97 19.84 24.00
N ALA A 55 3.87 19.57 23.29
CA ALA A 55 3.51 20.25 22.06
C ALA A 55 1.99 20.45 21.94
N PRO A 56 1.52 21.54 21.31
CA PRO A 56 0.10 21.74 21.04
C PRO A 56 -0.45 20.62 20.13
N TYR A 57 -1.61 20.07 20.49
CA TYR A 57 -2.25 18.99 19.73
C TYR A 57 -2.44 19.29 18.24
N TRP A 58 -2.76 20.54 17.89
CA TRP A 58 -2.94 20.95 16.50
C TRP A 58 -1.63 20.88 15.69
N TYR A 59 -0.47 21.08 16.33
CA TYR A 59 0.83 21.00 15.65
C TYR A 59 1.11 19.56 15.24
N ASP A 60 0.98 18.61 16.17
CA ASP A 60 1.18 17.19 15.89
C ASP A 60 0.18 16.69 14.84
N LEU A 61 -1.08 17.12 14.92
CA LEU A 61 -2.09 16.79 13.92
C LEU A 61 -1.70 17.28 12.52
N MET A 62 -1.32 18.56 12.38
CA MET A 62 -0.94 19.13 11.08
C MET A 62 0.34 18.49 10.54
N LEU A 63 1.30 18.17 11.40
CA LEU A 63 2.53 17.49 11.04
C LEU A 63 2.25 16.09 10.51
N LEU A 64 1.49 15.26 11.26
CA LEU A 64 1.12 13.92 10.83
C LEU A 64 0.28 13.97 9.54
N LEU A 65 -0.67 14.88 9.44
CA LEU A 65 -1.50 15.03 8.25
C LEU A 65 -0.67 15.39 7.01
N SER A 66 0.33 16.26 7.16
CA SER A 66 1.25 16.62 6.08
C SER A 66 2.01 15.41 5.54
N PHE A 67 2.54 14.57 6.43
CA PHE A 67 3.20 13.33 6.05
C PHE A 67 2.23 12.31 5.44
N ALA A 68 1.04 12.15 6.02
CA ALA A 68 0.01 11.25 5.52
C ALA A 68 -0.45 11.64 4.11
N MET A 69 -0.67 12.94 3.85
CA MET A 69 -1.03 13.45 2.52
C MET A 69 0.09 13.23 1.51
N ALA A 70 1.33 13.57 1.86
CA ALA A 70 2.49 13.37 0.99
C ALA A 70 2.68 11.87 0.65
N GLY A 71 2.58 11.01 1.67
CA GLY A 71 2.66 9.56 1.49
C GLY A 71 1.53 9.00 0.63
N LEU A 72 0.29 9.45 0.85
CA LEU A 72 -0.86 9.03 0.04
C LEU A 72 -0.69 9.43 -1.42
N ILE A 73 -0.30 10.68 -1.71
CA ILE A 73 -0.08 11.15 -3.08
C ILE A 73 1.02 10.32 -3.77
N LEU A 74 2.14 10.08 -3.09
CA LEU A 74 3.21 9.22 -3.62
C LEU A 74 2.73 7.78 -3.84
N GLY A 75 1.91 7.25 -2.94
CA GLY A 75 1.25 5.95 -3.07
C GLY A 75 0.37 5.87 -4.32
N LEU A 76 -0.50 6.86 -4.54
CA LEU A 76 -1.39 6.94 -5.70
C LEU A 76 -0.61 7.08 -7.02
N LEU A 77 0.41 7.94 -7.04
CA LEU A 77 1.31 8.08 -8.18
C LEU A 77 2.03 6.76 -8.49
N SER A 78 2.47 6.04 -7.45
CA SER A 78 3.12 4.75 -7.63
C SER A 78 2.17 3.70 -8.21
N LEU A 79 0.94 3.63 -7.69
CA LEU A 79 -0.09 2.72 -8.17
C LEU A 79 -0.50 3.03 -9.61
N ARG A 80 -0.49 4.31 -10.02
CA ARG A 80 -0.71 4.70 -11.42
C ARG A 80 0.35 4.12 -12.36
N GLU A 81 1.61 4.12 -11.97
CA GLU A 81 2.66 3.51 -12.81
C GLU A 81 2.50 1.98 -12.88
N ILE A 82 2.09 1.34 -11.78
CA ILE A 82 1.74 -0.10 -11.78
C ILE A 82 0.54 -0.38 -12.69
N HIS A 83 -0.51 0.43 -12.62
CA HIS A 83 -1.68 0.28 -13.48
C HIS A 83 -1.32 0.39 -14.97
N ARG A 84 -0.48 1.38 -15.34
CA ARG A 84 0.03 1.53 -16.71
C ARG A 84 0.89 0.34 -17.14
N TRP A 85 1.71 -0.19 -16.25
CA TRP A 85 2.50 -1.39 -16.53
C TRP A 85 1.59 -2.61 -16.75
N LEU A 86 0.56 -2.76 -15.92
CA LEU A 86 -0.38 -3.87 -15.98
C LEU A 86 -1.23 -3.87 -17.26
N ARG A 87 -1.61 -2.70 -17.77
CA ARG A 87 -2.29 -2.51 -19.08
C ARG A 87 -1.51 -3.09 -20.28
N ARG A 88 -0.22 -3.37 -20.12
CA ARG A 88 0.60 -4.02 -21.18
C ARG A 88 0.39 -5.53 -21.25
N TRP A 89 -0.08 -6.13 -20.17
CA TRP A 89 -0.21 -7.58 -19.99
C TRP A 89 -1.67 -8.03 -19.84
N LEU A 90 -2.54 -7.16 -19.29
CA LEU A 90 -3.94 -7.44 -19.07
C LEU A 90 -4.83 -6.70 -20.08
N PRO A 91 -5.93 -7.34 -20.54
CA PRO A 91 -6.96 -6.66 -21.31
C PRO A 91 -7.76 -5.68 -20.42
N PRO A 92 -8.41 -4.66 -21.00
CA PRO A 92 -9.14 -3.61 -20.27
C PRO A 92 -10.10 -4.07 -19.16
N PRO A 93 -10.90 -5.16 -19.30
CA PRO A 93 -11.80 -5.57 -18.22
C PRO A 93 -11.07 -6.16 -17.00
N LEU A 94 -9.82 -6.60 -17.14
CA LEU A 94 -9.06 -7.25 -16.06
C LEU A 94 -8.16 -6.29 -15.27
N GLU A 95 -7.96 -5.05 -15.76
CA GLU A 95 -7.10 -4.07 -15.08
C GLU A 95 -7.66 -3.65 -13.71
N TRP A 96 -8.96 -3.35 -13.63
CA TRP A 96 -9.59 -2.87 -12.40
C TRP A 96 -9.71 -3.95 -11.32
N PRO A 97 -10.14 -5.19 -11.63
CA PRO A 97 -10.10 -6.27 -10.66
C PRO A 97 -8.69 -6.51 -10.11
N ALA A 98 -7.66 -6.42 -10.97
CA ALA A 98 -6.29 -6.58 -10.53
C ALA A 98 -5.85 -5.43 -9.61
N ILE A 99 -6.16 -4.17 -9.94
CA ILE A 99 -5.90 -3.03 -9.05
C ILE A 99 -6.62 -3.18 -7.70
N ALA A 100 -7.88 -3.62 -7.70
CA ALA A 100 -8.63 -3.89 -6.48
C ALA A 100 -7.94 -4.98 -5.63
N LEU A 101 -7.42 -6.03 -6.26
CA LEU A 101 -6.65 -7.07 -5.59
C LEU A 101 -5.33 -6.54 -4.99
N LEU A 102 -4.60 -5.67 -5.72
CA LEU A 102 -3.38 -5.04 -5.20
C LEU A 102 -3.67 -4.13 -4.00
N LEU A 103 -4.77 -3.37 -4.05
CA LEU A 103 -5.21 -2.53 -2.95
C LEU A 103 -5.63 -3.34 -1.73
N ALA A 104 -6.30 -4.48 -1.95
CA ALA A 104 -6.63 -5.42 -0.88
C ALA A 104 -5.33 -6.00 -0.27
N ALA A 105 -4.40 -6.49 -1.10
CA ALA A 105 -3.12 -7.00 -0.63
C ALA A 105 -2.33 -5.94 0.18
N GLY A 106 -2.32 -4.69 -0.30
CA GLY A 106 -1.70 -3.56 0.38
C GLY A 106 -2.35 -3.23 1.72
N SER A 107 -3.68 -3.18 1.76
CA SER A 107 -4.46 -2.91 2.99
C SER A 107 -4.30 -4.04 4.01
N TYR A 108 -4.19 -5.29 3.54
CA TYR A 108 -3.88 -6.43 4.38
C TYR A 108 -2.46 -6.35 4.94
N GLY A 109 -1.49 -5.91 4.12
CA GLY A 109 -0.13 -5.61 4.59
C GLY A 109 -0.08 -4.57 5.70
N ILE A 110 -0.94 -3.53 5.64
CA ILE A 110 -1.08 -2.55 6.74
C ILE A 110 -1.64 -3.21 8.00
N PHE A 111 -2.66 -4.04 7.87
CA PHE A 111 -3.24 -4.79 8.99
C PHE A 111 -2.17 -5.66 9.68
N ILE A 112 -1.42 -6.44 8.90
CA ILE A 112 -0.34 -7.28 9.41
C ILE A 112 0.71 -6.42 10.12
N GLY A 113 1.17 -5.34 9.51
CA GLY A 113 2.20 -4.50 10.11
C GLY A 113 1.74 -3.75 11.37
N ARG A 114 0.46 -3.39 11.47
CA ARG A 114 -0.10 -2.75 12.67
C ARG A 114 -0.31 -3.71 13.82
N PHE A 115 -0.89 -4.88 13.54
CA PHE A 115 -1.42 -5.75 14.60
C PHE A 115 -0.52 -6.94 14.89
N LEU A 116 0.16 -7.46 13.87
CA LEU A 116 1.14 -8.53 14.03
C LEU A 116 2.57 -7.99 14.14
N ARG A 117 2.77 -6.68 13.99
CA ARG A 117 4.06 -5.97 14.09
C ARG A 117 5.14 -6.46 13.12
N PHE A 118 4.76 -7.17 12.07
CA PHE A 118 5.69 -7.55 11.01
C PHE A 118 6.00 -6.36 10.11
N ASN A 119 7.27 -6.17 9.80
CA ASN A 119 7.77 -5.15 8.90
C ASN A 119 8.08 -5.74 7.53
N SER A 120 8.18 -4.88 6.51
CA SER A 120 8.62 -5.25 5.16
C SER A 120 9.98 -5.98 5.15
N TRP A 121 10.82 -5.77 6.17
CA TRP A 121 12.14 -6.39 6.29
C TRP A 121 12.13 -7.77 6.94
N ASP A 122 11.09 -8.11 7.72
CA ASP A 122 11.00 -9.41 8.39
C ASP A 122 10.79 -10.52 7.36
N LEU A 123 10.17 -10.21 6.20
CA LEU A 123 9.98 -11.16 5.09
C LEU A 123 11.31 -11.65 4.48
N LEU A 124 12.37 -10.84 4.60
CA LEU A 124 13.70 -11.18 4.10
C LEU A 124 14.53 -11.97 5.13
N ILE A 125 14.16 -11.89 6.40
CA ILE A 125 14.92 -12.45 7.52
C ILE A 125 14.32 -13.78 7.96
N ASP A 126 12.99 -13.88 8.06
CA ASP A 126 12.33 -15.12 8.51
C ASP A 126 10.96 -15.35 7.81
N PRO A 127 10.96 -15.93 6.59
CA PRO A 127 9.75 -16.07 5.78
C PRO A 127 8.77 -17.14 6.31
N LEU A 128 9.24 -18.11 7.09
CA LEU A 128 8.41 -19.23 7.58
C LEU A 128 7.49 -18.81 8.74
N ASP A 129 7.98 -17.99 9.66
CA ASP A 129 7.18 -17.48 10.77
C ASP A 129 6.13 -16.46 10.30
N ILE A 130 6.45 -15.66 9.28
CA ILE A 130 5.48 -14.80 8.63
C ILE A 130 4.38 -15.62 7.96
N GLY A 131 4.72 -16.69 7.23
CA GLY A 131 3.73 -17.56 6.57
C GLY A 131 2.66 -18.10 7.53
N ARG A 132 3.06 -18.49 8.74
CA ARG A 132 2.13 -18.95 9.80
C ARG A 132 1.32 -17.79 10.40
N GLY A 133 1.96 -16.63 10.58
CA GLY A 133 1.31 -15.40 11.05
C GLY A 133 0.28 -14.82 10.07
N LEU A 134 0.46 -15.02 8.76
CA LEU A 134 -0.48 -14.59 7.71
C LEU A 134 -1.78 -15.41 7.73
N LEU A 135 -1.71 -16.71 7.99
CA LEU A 135 -2.88 -17.59 7.90
C LEU A 135 -3.75 -17.56 9.17
N HIS A 136 -3.15 -17.31 10.33
CA HIS A 136 -3.83 -17.39 11.62
C HIS A 136 -5.01 -16.39 11.80
N PRO A 137 -4.94 -15.12 11.36
CA PRO A 137 -6.06 -14.18 11.44
C PRO A 137 -7.22 -14.53 10.50
N LEU A 138 -6.92 -15.17 9.36
CA LEU A 138 -7.92 -15.62 8.38
C LEU A 138 -8.67 -16.87 8.85
N LEU A 139 -8.01 -17.73 9.62
CA LEU A 139 -8.58 -18.98 10.13
C LEU A 139 -9.33 -18.81 11.47
N ALA A 140 -9.10 -17.72 12.21
CA ALA A 140 -9.76 -17.42 13.47
C ALA A 140 -10.27 -15.96 13.56
N PRO A 141 -11.24 -15.56 12.72
CA PRO A 141 -11.72 -14.17 12.62
C PRO A 141 -12.35 -13.65 13.92
N GLY A 142 -12.95 -14.52 14.74
CA GLY A 142 -13.64 -14.17 15.98
C GLY A 142 -12.76 -13.51 17.07
N ARG A 143 -11.43 -13.59 16.96
CA ARG A 143 -10.50 -12.98 17.93
C ARG A 143 -10.05 -11.56 17.55
N TYR A 144 -10.33 -11.13 16.31
CA TYR A 144 -9.87 -9.86 15.74
C TYR A 144 -10.99 -9.05 15.09
N GLU A 145 -12.27 -9.32 15.39
CA GLU A 145 -13.43 -8.78 14.66
C GLU A 145 -13.42 -7.24 14.51
N SER A 146 -13.09 -6.51 15.58
CA SER A 146 -13.00 -5.03 15.55
C SER A 146 -11.86 -4.50 14.69
N THR A 147 -10.85 -5.34 14.45
CA THR A 147 -9.56 -4.97 13.84
C THR A 147 -9.48 -5.42 12.38
N LEU A 148 -10.08 -6.56 12.07
CA LEU A 148 -10.28 -7.06 10.71
C LEU A 148 -11.18 -6.13 9.89
N GLY A 149 -12.10 -5.40 10.53
CA GLY A 149 -12.94 -4.41 9.86
C GLY A 149 -12.16 -3.25 9.22
N LEU A 150 -10.94 -2.95 9.70
CA LEU A 150 -10.09 -1.91 9.11
C LEU A 150 -9.63 -2.29 7.70
N PHE A 151 -9.35 -3.58 7.45
CA PHE A 151 -8.86 -4.08 6.16
C PHE A 151 -9.81 -3.78 4.98
N PRO A 152 -11.09 -4.20 5.00
CA PRO A 152 -12.01 -3.93 3.89
C PRO A 152 -12.35 -2.44 3.79
N VAL A 153 -12.47 -1.73 4.92
CA VAL A 153 -12.73 -0.27 4.93
C VAL A 153 -11.58 0.48 4.26
N LEU A 154 -10.34 0.16 4.61
CA LEU A 154 -9.15 0.78 4.01
C LEU A 154 -9.01 0.43 2.53
N THR A 155 -9.33 -0.81 2.14
CA THR A 155 -9.34 -1.24 0.75
C THR A 155 -10.32 -0.42 -0.08
N VAL A 156 -11.56 -0.26 0.40
CA VAL A 156 -12.59 0.54 -0.27
C VAL A 156 -12.18 2.01 -0.30
N PHE A 157 -11.69 2.55 0.81
CA PHE A 157 -11.23 3.94 0.90
C PHE A 157 -10.13 4.26 -0.11
N LEU A 158 -9.07 3.42 -0.17
CA LEU A 158 -7.99 3.59 -1.13
C LEU A 158 -8.46 3.36 -2.57
N GLY A 159 -9.37 2.42 -2.79
CA GLY A 159 -9.99 2.15 -4.10
C GLY A 159 -10.76 3.35 -4.63
N LEU A 160 -11.61 3.97 -3.80
CA LEU A 160 -12.37 5.16 -4.16
C LEU A 160 -11.46 6.35 -4.47
N ILE A 161 -10.45 6.59 -3.62
CA ILE A 161 -9.48 7.67 -3.84
C ILE A 161 -8.70 7.44 -5.13
N TYR A 162 -8.25 6.22 -5.38
CA TYR A 162 -7.51 5.90 -6.60
C TYR A 162 -8.38 6.03 -7.85
N PHE A 163 -9.63 5.57 -7.79
CA PHE A 163 -10.59 5.73 -8.88
C PHE A 163 -10.83 7.21 -9.20
N LEU A 164 -11.07 8.05 -8.18
CA LEU A 164 -11.22 9.49 -8.36
C LEU A 164 -9.96 10.13 -8.95
N PHE A 165 -8.79 9.75 -8.43
CA PHE A 165 -7.50 10.23 -8.91
C PHE A 165 -7.26 9.87 -10.38
N HIS A 166 -7.66 8.66 -10.79
CA HIS A 166 -7.57 8.20 -12.16
C HIS A 166 -8.48 9.03 -13.09
N LEU A 167 -9.74 9.24 -12.70
CA LEU A 167 -10.69 10.06 -13.46
C LEU A 167 -10.22 11.52 -13.64
N LEU A 168 -9.58 12.09 -12.63
CA LEU A 168 -9.05 13.46 -12.70
C LEU A 168 -7.91 13.58 -13.72
N LEU A 169 -7.06 12.56 -13.81
CA LEU A 169 -5.88 12.56 -14.68
C LEU A 169 -6.15 12.07 -16.10
N GLU A 170 -7.24 11.35 -16.36
CA GLU A 170 -7.65 10.99 -17.72
C GLU A 170 -8.34 12.15 -18.47
N LYS A 171 -8.68 13.24 -17.77
CA LYS A 171 -9.27 14.44 -18.37
C LYS A 171 -8.24 15.43 -18.92
N GLU A 172 -6.95 15.21 -18.69
CA GLU A 172 -5.82 16.00 -19.23
C GLU A 172 -5.11 15.23 -20.35
#